data_AF-G6Y6F3-F1
#
_entry.id   AF-G6Y6F3-F1
#
_cell.length_a   1.000
_cell.length_b   1.000
_cell.length_c   1.000
_cell.angle_alpha   90.00
_cell.angle_beta   90.00
_cell.angle_gamma   90.00
#
_symmetry.space_group_name_H-M   'P 1'
#
loop_
_entity.id
_entity.type
_entity.pdbx_description
1 polymer ?
#
loop_
_entity_poly.entity_id
_entity_poly.type
_entity_poly.pdbx_seq_one_letter_code
_entity_poly.pdbx_strand_id
1 'polypeptide(L)'
;MADAAKTISGVFDGKLAYDAAAFKAAAETIRHRSGKAMVESFPAGSFGAPSAAKVEIDQSRGEFAALARHLESLAAALSLAADNAPDGITESMRMAPGMAMGSSSLLGKRAGSATDADPSKMPAEHVFHLILQDCTNCHAKFREKRQ
;
A
#
# COMPACT_ATOMS: atom_id res chain seq x y z
N MET A 1 -7.14 1.60 -8.42
CA MET A 1 -6.22 1.74 -7.26
C MET A 1 -6.08 3.19 -6.83
N ALA A 2 -5.68 4.13 -7.70
CA ALA A 2 -5.55 5.54 -7.29
C ALA A 2 -6.82 6.12 -6.65
N ASP A 3 -7.99 5.90 -7.24
CA ASP A 3 -9.25 6.41 -6.65
C ASP A 3 -9.63 5.70 -5.34
N ALA A 4 -9.35 4.39 -5.23
CA ALA A 4 -9.51 3.67 -3.97
C ALA A 4 -8.61 4.24 -2.86
N ALA A 5 -7.35 4.56 -3.17
CA ALA A 5 -6.46 5.22 -2.23
C ALA A 5 -6.96 6.62 -1.85
N LYS A 6 -7.53 7.39 -2.79
CA LYS A 6 -8.15 8.69 -2.47
C LYS A 6 -9.36 8.54 -1.56
N THR A 7 -10.20 7.51 -1.74
CA THR A 7 -11.33 7.23 -0.85
C THR A 7 -10.84 6.99 0.58
N ILE A 8 -9.86 6.10 0.76
CA ILE A 8 -9.31 5.77 2.08
C ILE A 8 -8.65 7.01 2.71
N SER A 9 -7.85 7.77 1.94
CA SER A 9 -7.25 9.02 2.38
C SER A 9 -8.30 10.05 2.80
N GLY A 10 -9.37 10.21 2.02
CA GLY A 10 -10.43 11.16 2.32
C GLY A 10 -11.14 10.86 3.63
N VAL A 11 -11.30 9.59 3.98
CA VAL A 11 -11.84 9.17 5.28
C VAL A 11 -10.91 9.56 6.42
N PHE A 12 -9.61 9.23 6.34
CA PHE A 12 -8.67 9.58 7.41
C PHE A 12 -8.48 11.09 7.53
N ASP A 13 -8.47 11.83 6.42
CA ASP A 13 -8.40 13.29 6.39
C ASP A 13 -9.69 13.97 6.89
N GLY A 14 -10.77 13.23 7.17
CA GLY A 14 -12.07 13.78 7.55
C GLY A 14 -12.82 14.50 6.42
N LYS A 15 -12.37 14.34 5.17
CA LYS A 15 -13.00 14.91 3.96
C LYS A 15 -14.17 14.07 3.44
N LEU A 16 -14.18 12.78 3.77
CA LEU A 16 -15.26 11.84 3.46
C LEU A 16 -15.78 11.25 4.77
N ALA A 17 -17.11 11.10 4.86
CA ALA A 17 -17.71 10.33 5.94
C ALA A 17 -17.27 8.86 5.83
N TYR A 18 -17.04 8.23 6.97
CA TYR A 18 -16.72 6.80 6.99
C TYR A 18 -17.95 5.97 6.68
N ASP A 19 -17.79 5.04 5.75
CA ASP A 19 -18.71 3.95 5.46
C ASP A 19 -17.87 2.66 5.36
N ALA A 20 -18.13 1.69 6.23
CA ALA A 20 -17.30 0.49 6.34
C ALA A 20 -17.29 -0.32 5.03
N ALA A 21 -18.42 -0.41 4.33
CA ALA A 21 -18.53 -1.14 3.07
C ALA A 21 -17.72 -0.47 1.95
N ALA A 22 -17.81 0.85 1.81
CA ALA A 22 -17.04 1.62 0.82
C ALA A 22 -15.55 1.62 1.12
N PHE A 23 -15.16 1.76 2.40
CA PHE A 23 -13.76 1.66 2.82
C PHE A 23 -13.19 0.28 2.50
N LYS A 24 -13.92 -0.78 2.86
CA LYS A 24 -13.55 -2.16 2.54
C LYS A 24 -13.43 -2.39 1.04
N ALA A 25 -14.41 -1.93 0.25
CA ALA A 25 -14.39 -2.06 -1.20
C ALA A 25 -13.18 -1.34 -1.84
N ALA A 26 -12.78 -0.19 -1.29
CA ALA A 26 -11.56 0.49 -1.70
C ALA A 26 -10.31 -0.31 -1.36
N ALA A 27 -10.21 -0.86 -0.15
CA ALA A 27 -9.11 -1.73 0.27
C ALA A 27 -9.00 -2.99 -0.61
N GLU A 28 -10.11 -3.69 -0.86
CA GLU A 28 -10.15 -4.87 -1.73
C GLU A 28 -9.81 -4.54 -3.20
N THR A 29 -10.17 -3.36 -3.68
CA THR A 29 -9.75 -2.89 -5.02
C THR A 29 -8.23 -2.79 -5.13
N ILE A 30 -7.54 -2.36 -4.07
CA ILE A 30 -6.07 -2.33 -4.03
C ILE A 30 -5.55 -3.77 -3.93
N ARG A 31 -6.09 -4.57 -3.01
CA ARG A 31 -5.67 -5.95 -2.77
C ARG A 31 -5.74 -6.81 -4.04
N HIS A 32 -6.88 -6.85 -4.73
CA HIS A 32 -7.09 -7.64 -5.94
C HIS A 32 -6.19 -7.25 -7.12
N ARG A 33 -5.68 -6.01 -7.13
CA ARG A 33 -4.77 -5.50 -8.16
C ARG A 33 -3.30 -5.50 -7.72
N SER A 34 -3.00 -6.11 -6.58
CA SER A 34 -1.68 -6.23 -5.99
C SER A 34 -1.17 -7.68 -6.08
N GLY A 35 -0.08 -7.98 -5.37
CA GLY A 35 0.44 -9.33 -5.26
C GLY A 35 0.74 -9.98 -6.61
N LYS A 36 0.28 -11.22 -6.75
CA LYS A 36 0.48 -12.03 -7.96
C LYS A 36 -0.16 -11.40 -9.20
N ALA A 37 -1.38 -10.87 -9.09
CA ALA A 37 -2.10 -10.27 -10.21
C ALA A 37 -1.34 -9.08 -10.82
N MET A 38 -0.68 -8.28 -9.97
CA MET A 38 0.19 -7.21 -10.43
C MET A 38 1.41 -7.76 -11.17
N VAL A 39 2.08 -8.77 -10.63
CA VAL A 39 3.28 -9.36 -11.26
C VAL A 39 2.97 -9.94 -12.63
N GLU A 40 1.84 -10.65 -12.77
CA GLU A 40 1.41 -11.25 -14.03
C GLU A 40 1.01 -10.22 -15.09
N SER A 41 0.67 -8.99 -14.68
CA SER A 41 0.35 -7.90 -15.61
C SER A 41 1.59 -7.30 -16.31
N PHE A 42 2.81 -7.71 -15.93
CA PHE A 42 4.06 -7.21 -16.51
C PHE A 42 4.98 -8.35 -16.99
N PRO A 43 4.57 -9.13 -18.02
CA PRO A 43 5.41 -10.19 -18.57
C PRO A 43 6.72 -9.64 -19.16
N ALA A 44 7.74 -10.51 -19.28
CA ALA A 44 9.01 -10.12 -19.90
C ALA A 44 8.77 -9.57 -21.32
N GLY A 45 9.42 -8.44 -21.63
CA GLY A 45 9.28 -7.77 -22.93
C GLY A 45 8.08 -6.84 -23.08
N SER A 46 7.21 -6.67 -22.06
CA SER A 46 6.05 -5.77 -22.13
C SER A 46 6.31 -4.35 -21.57
N PHE A 47 7.56 -3.91 -21.56
CA PHE A 47 8.00 -2.64 -20.95
C PHE A 47 8.16 -1.55 -22.01
N GLY A 48 8.12 -0.28 -21.58
CA GLY A 48 8.16 0.86 -22.50
C GLY A 48 6.82 1.12 -23.20
N ALA A 49 6.81 2.12 -24.10
CA ALA A 49 5.59 2.63 -24.71
C ALA A 49 4.75 1.50 -25.38
N PRO A 50 3.41 1.48 -25.20
CA PRO A 50 2.58 2.51 -24.55
C PRO A 50 2.53 2.42 -23.01
N SER A 51 3.20 1.43 -22.42
CA SER A 51 3.32 1.32 -20.97
C SER A 51 4.32 2.34 -20.41
N ALA A 52 4.07 2.82 -19.20
CA ALA A 52 5.06 3.55 -18.43
C ALA A 52 5.93 2.60 -17.57
N ALA A 53 5.81 1.28 -17.76
CA ALA A 53 6.61 0.30 -17.05
C ALA A 53 8.04 0.32 -17.56
N LYS A 54 8.99 0.38 -16.62
CA LYS A 54 10.42 0.35 -16.94
C LYS A 54 10.95 -1.09 -17.07
N VAL A 55 12.05 -1.26 -17.80
CA VAL A 55 12.72 -2.57 -17.96
C VAL A 55 13.28 -3.12 -16.63
N GLU A 56 13.50 -2.24 -15.66
CA GLU A 56 13.93 -2.53 -14.30
C GLU A 56 12.99 -3.53 -13.60
N ILE A 57 11.72 -3.63 -14.01
CA ILE A 57 10.80 -4.65 -13.51
C ILE A 57 11.33 -6.07 -13.78
N ASP A 58 11.97 -6.29 -14.94
CA ASP A 58 12.57 -7.60 -15.26
C ASP A 58 13.89 -7.79 -14.52
N GLN A 59 14.74 -6.75 -14.55
CA GLN A 59 16.06 -6.76 -13.91
C GLN A 59 15.98 -6.95 -12.40
N SER A 60 14.91 -6.47 -11.76
CA SER A 60 14.65 -6.57 -10.32
C SER A 60 13.31 -7.25 -10.02
N ARG A 61 12.95 -8.30 -10.76
CA ARG A 61 11.67 -9.01 -10.65
C ARG A 61 11.32 -9.42 -9.21
N GLY A 62 12.30 -9.94 -8.46
CA GLY A 62 12.09 -10.37 -7.08
C GLY A 62 11.64 -9.24 -6.16
N GLU A 63 12.23 -8.05 -6.32
CA GLU A 63 11.90 -6.87 -5.53
C GLU A 63 10.55 -6.27 -5.94
N PHE A 64 10.26 -6.20 -7.24
CA PHE A 64 8.94 -5.81 -7.73
C PHE A 64 7.84 -6.71 -7.16
N ALA A 65 8.06 -8.03 -7.20
CA ALA A 65 7.12 -8.99 -6.65
C ALA A 65 7.00 -8.91 -5.12
N ALA A 66 8.08 -8.56 -4.41
CA ALA A 66 8.05 -8.35 -2.96
C ALA A 66 7.20 -7.13 -2.58
N LEU A 67 7.39 -5.99 -3.27
CA LEU A 67 6.56 -4.79 -3.08
C LEU A 67 5.08 -5.07 -3.41
N ALA A 68 4.82 -5.80 -4.51
CA ALA A 68 3.45 -6.16 -4.88
C ALA A 68 2.76 -7.01 -3.79
N ARG A 69 3.46 -8.01 -3.23
CA ARG A 69 2.93 -8.83 -2.13
C ARG A 69 2.76 -8.05 -0.83
N HIS A 70 3.69 -7.15 -0.53
CA HIS A 70 3.59 -6.29 0.64
C HIS A 70 2.35 -5.39 0.56
N LEU A 71 2.15 -4.74 -0.58
CA LEU A 71 0.95 -3.95 -0.87
C LEU A 71 -0.35 -4.75 -0.72
N GLU A 72 -0.37 -6.01 -1.18
CA GLU A 72 -1.51 -6.92 -1.01
C GLU A 72 -1.79 -7.19 0.48
N SER A 73 -0.75 -7.46 1.28
CA SER A 73 -0.91 -7.73 2.72
C SER A 73 -1.41 -6.51 3.50
N LEU A 74 -0.90 -5.31 3.17
CA LEU A 74 -1.35 -4.07 3.79
C LEU A 74 -2.82 -3.79 3.43
N ALA A 75 -3.20 -3.98 2.17
CA ALA A 75 -4.58 -3.80 1.73
C ALA A 75 -5.54 -4.82 2.38
N ALA A 76 -5.10 -6.05 2.61
CA ALA A 76 -5.86 -7.04 3.37
C ALA A 76 -6.09 -6.61 4.83
N ALA A 77 -5.09 -6.02 5.47
CA ALA A 77 -5.24 -5.50 6.83
C ALA A 77 -6.22 -4.31 6.90
N LEU A 78 -6.25 -3.43 5.89
CA LEU A 78 -7.27 -2.37 5.81
C LEU A 78 -8.68 -2.92 5.64
N SER A 79 -8.85 -3.95 4.81
CA SER A 79 -10.13 -4.64 4.62
C SER A 79 -10.63 -5.23 5.94
N LEU A 80 -9.75 -5.92 6.68
CA LEU A 80 -10.05 -6.47 7.99
C LEU A 80 -10.36 -5.39 9.03
N ALA A 81 -9.64 -4.26 9.01
CA ALA A 81 -9.91 -3.14 9.91
C ALA A 81 -11.34 -2.60 9.72
N ALA A 82 -11.83 -2.53 8.48
CA ALA A 82 -13.21 -2.13 8.20
C ALA A 82 -14.24 -3.14 8.71
N ASP A 83 -13.98 -4.44 8.58
CA ASP A 83 -14.84 -5.50 9.15
C ASP A 83 -14.96 -5.40 10.68
N ASN A 84 -13.87 -5.01 11.36
CA ASN A 84 -13.82 -4.85 12.80
C ASN A 84 -14.39 -3.50 13.31
N ALA A 85 -14.73 -2.58 12.39
CA ALA A 85 -15.20 -1.25 12.72
C ALA A 85 -16.43 -0.88 11.87
N PRO A 86 -17.56 -1.60 12.02
CA PRO A 86 -18.74 -1.40 11.17
C PRO A 86 -19.41 -0.03 11.39
N ASP A 87 -19.33 0.51 12.60
CA ASP A 87 -20.12 1.68 13.02
C ASP A 87 -19.37 3.02 12.96
N GLY A 88 -18.06 3.02 12.68
CA GLY A 88 -17.25 4.23 12.70
C GLY A 88 -15.76 3.98 12.74
N ILE A 89 -14.97 4.99 12.35
CA ILE A 89 -13.52 4.99 12.62
C ILE A 89 -13.31 4.99 14.13
N THR A 90 -12.66 3.94 14.64
CA THR A 90 -12.31 3.82 16.06
C THR A 90 -10.97 4.50 16.36
N GLU A 91 -10.71 4.77 17.65
CA GLU A 91 -9.42 5.28 18.09
C GLU A 91 -8.26 4.33 17.72
N SER A 92 -8.48 3.02 17.76
CA SER A 92 -7.46 2.03 17.38
C SER A 92 -7.12 2.03 15.89
N MET A 93 -7.99 2.59 15.04
CA MET A 93 -7.69 2.78 13.62
C MET A 93 -6.84 4.03 13.36
N ARG A 94 -6.81 4.98 14.29
CA ARG A 94 -6.06 6.23 14.17
C ARG A 94 -4.61 6.04 14.59
N MET A 95 -3.71 6.72 13.89
CA MET A 95 -2.34 6.83 14.35
C MET A 95 -2.25 7.79 15.53
N ALA A 96 -1.64 7.33 16.62
CA ALA A 96 -1.36 8.22 17.74
C ALA A 96 -0.32 9.29 17.35
N PRO A 97 -0.48 10.55 17.82
CA PRO A 97 0.53 11.58 17.63
C PRO A 97 1.90 11.11 18.14
N GLY A 98 2.94 11.23 17.30
CA GLY A 98 4.30 10.82 17.66
C GLY A 98 4.65 9.36 17.35
N MET A 99 3.74 8.56 16.78
CA MET A 99 4.16 7.31 16.14
C MET A 99 5.08 7.62 14.95
N ALA A 100 6.27 7.02 14.96
CA ALA A 100 7.23 7.19 13.89
C ALA A 100 6.65 6.64 12.58
N MET A 101 6.41 7.53 11.62
CA MET A 101 6.13 7.17 10.24
C MET A 101 7.39 6.49 9.71
N GLY A 102 7.32 5.18 9.46
CA GLY A 102 8.48 4.34 9.14
C GLY A 102 9.22 4.79 7.88
N SER A 103 10.10 5.79 8.03
CA SER A 103 11.01 6.28 7.00
C SER A 103 12.36 6.50 7.66
N SER A 104 13.18 5.46 7.61
CA SER A 104 14.64 5.53 7.71
C SER A 104 15.19 6.40 8.85
N SER A 105 15.26 5.82 10.05
CA SER A 105 16.19 6.34 11.06
C SER A 105 17.62 6.06 10.58
N LEU A 106 18.33 7.15 10.31
CA LEU A 106 19.73 7.26 9.92
C LEU A 106 20.65 6.79 11.07
N LEU A 107 20.80 5.48 11.29
CA LEU A 107 22.01 4.90 11.92
C LEU A 107 21.98 3.39 11.81
N GLY A 108 23.08 2.81 11.33
CA GLY A 108 23.15 1.43 10.88
C GLY A 108 22.76 0.34 11.89
N LYS A 109 22.53 -0.85 11.31
CA LYS A 109 22.27 -2.15 11.95
C LYS A 109 20.82 -2.44 12.34
N ARG A 110 20.02 -2.80 11.31
CA ARG A 110 19.42 -4.13 11.12
C ARG A 110 18.48 -4.07 9.92
N ALA A 111 18.96 -4.53 8.76
CA ALA A 111 18.09 -4.93 7.67
C ALA A 111 17.38 -6.21 8.12
N GLY A 112 16.17 -6.05 8.65
CA GLY A 112 15.32 -7.12 9.16
C GLY A 112 14.50 -6.62 10.34
N SER A 113 13.34 -6.01 10.09
CA SER A 113 12.22 -5.89 11.05
C SER A 113 11.02 -5.09 10.50
N ALA A 114 11.10 -4.40 9.36
CA ALA A 114 9.93 -3.69 8.82
C ALA A 114 8.96 -4.64 8.09
N THR A 115 9.45 -5.77 7.58
CA THR A 115 8.67 -6.79 6.86
C THR A 115 8.07 -7.88 7.76
N ASP A 116 8.43 -7.92 9.05
CA ASP A 116 8.01 -8.98 9.99
C ASP A 116 6.88 -8.55 10.94
N ALA A 117 6.48 -7.28 10.92
CA ALA A 117 5.39 -6.79 11.74
C ALA A 117 4.05 -7.08 11.04
N ASP A 118 3.18 -7.84 11.71
CA ASP A 118 1.83 -8.15 11.25
C ASP A 118 1.01 -6.87 11.03
N PRO A 119 0.64 -6.51 9.79
CA PRO A 119 -0.07 -5.25 9.51
C PRO A 119 -1.45 -5.16 10.19
N SER A 120 -2.08 -6.29 10.51
CA SER A 120 -3.38 -6.30 11.21
C SER A 120 -3.31 -5.80 12.65
N LYS A 121 -2.10 -5.73 13.22
CA LYS A 121 -1.85 -5.23 14.58
C LYS A 121 -1.49 -3.74 14.62
N MET A 122 -1.38 -3.09 13.47
CA MET A 122 -1.11 -1.67 13.37
C MET A 122 -2.42 -0.87 13.24
N PRO A 123 -2.43 0.42 13.61
CA PRO A 123 -3.55 1.29 13.27
C PRO A 123 -3.77 1.32 11.76
N ALA A 124 -5.03 1.27 11.34
CA ALA A 124 -5.40 1.26 9.92
C ALA A 124 -4.83 2.49 9.18
N GLU A 125 -4.80 3.65 9.83
CA GLU A 125 -4.19 4.85 9.29
C GLU A 125 -2.68 4.66 9.06
N HIS A 126 -1.97 3.95 9.93
CA HIS A 126 -0.55 3.60 9.72
C HIS A 126 -0.37 2.68 8.52
N VAL A 127 -1.18 1.62 8.44
CA VAL A 127 -1.16 0.67 7.32
C VAL A 127 -1.39 1.41 6.00
N PHE A 128 -2.31 2.38 5.96
CA PHE A 128 -2.55 3.17 4.77
C PHE A 128 -1.34 4.04 4.37
N HIS A 129 -0.62 4.62 5.33
CA HIS A 129 0.61 5.35 5.02
C HIS A 129 1.72 4.44 4.47
N LEU A 130 1.84 3.20 4.97
CA LEU A 130 2.76 2.22 4.40
C LEU A 130 2.40 1.87 2.94
N ILE A 131 1.10 1.78 2.61
CA ILE A 131 0.63 1.63 1.22
C ILE A 131 1.10 2.80 0.35
N LEU A 132 0.99 4.04 0.84
CA LEU A 132 1.43 5.22 0.09
C LEU A 132 2.96 5.25 -0.11
N GLN A 133 3.71 4.78 0.88
CA GLN A 133 5.16 4.61 0.79
C GLN A 133 5.54 3.54 -0.25
N ASP A 134 4.87 2.40 -0.26
CA ASP A 134 5.07 1.36 -1.29
C ASP A 134 4.75 1.87 -2.69
N CYS A 135 3.65 2.63 -2.84
CA CYS A 135 3.32 3.29 -4.10
C CYS A 135 4.46 4.21 -4.56
N THR A 136 5.02 5.01 -3.65
CA THR A 136 6.10 5.96 -3.95
C THR A 136 7.38 5.24 -4.33
N ASN A 137 7.80 4.25 -3.54
CA ASN A 137 9.02 3.47 -3.76
C ASN A 137 8.95 2.67 -5.06
N CYS A 138 7.82 1.98 -5.29
CA CYS A 138 7.61 1.20 -6.51
C CYS A 138 7.60 2.10 -7.74
N HIS A 139 6.89 3.23 -7.71
CA HIS A 139 6.85 4.14 -8.86
C HIS A 139 8.19 4.81 -9.13
N ALA A 140 8.98 5.14 -8.10
CA ALA A 140 10.31 5.73 -8.29
C ALA A 140 11.25 4.80 -9.08
N LYS A 141 11.20 3.50 -8.79
CA LYS A 141 12.07 2.51 -9.42
C LYS A 141 11.53 1.93 -10.72
N PHE A 142 10.24 1.62 -10.79
CA PHE A 142 9.67 0.76 -11.84
C PHE A 142 8.75 1.47 -12.84
N ARG A 143 8.47 2.77 -12.64
CA ARG A 143 7.59 3.53 -13.53
C ARG A 143 8.30 4.75 -14.09
N GLU A 144 8.14 5.00 -15.38
CA GLU A 144 8.57 6.23 -16.02
C GLU A 144 7.88 7.43 -15.39
N LYS A 145 8.63 8.53 -15.23
CA LYS A 145 8.03 9.81 -14.86
C LYS A 145 7.18 10.25 -16.05
N ARG A 146 5.89 10.47 -15.80
CA ARG A 146 5.05 11.11 -16.81
C ARG A 146 5.46 12.58 -16.85
N GLN A 147 5.82 13.06 -18.05
CA GLN A 147 6.04 14.47 -18.33
C GLN A 147 4.73 15.24 -18.25
#